data_AF-A0A0F2QC65-F1
#
_entry.id   AF-A0A0F2QC65-F1
#
_cell.length_a   1.000
_cell.length_b   1.000
_cell.length_c   1.000
_cell.angle_alpha   90.00
_cell.angle_beta   90.00
_cell.angle_gamma   90.00
#
_symmetry.space_group_name_H-M   'P 1'
#
loop_
_entity.id
_entity.type
_entity.pdbx_description
1 polymer ?
#
loop_
_entity_poly.entity_id
_entity_poly.type
_entity_poly.pdbx_seq_one_letter_code
_entity_poly.pdbx_strand_id
1 'polypeptide(L)'
;MKIEIAMHLEEMTSSKGWEYVKGVMENKKTQALRELTSKKFVDLTEVKAQQTRISVIDEILGDINHQINTGKELKKKLSEEQSN
;
A
#
# COMPACT_ATOMS: atom_id res chain seq x y z
N MET A 1 -0.46 -6.16 20.40
CA MET A 1 0.37 -6.28 19.18
C MET A 1 -0.39 -6.00 17.88
N LYS A 2 -1.31 -6.84 17.37
CA LYS A 2 -1.97 -6.58 16.06
C LYS A 2 -2.79 -5.28 16.00
N ILE A 3 -3.59 -5.00 17.03
CA ILE A 3 -4.38 -3.75 17.13
C ILE A 3 -3.47 -2.52 17.21
N GLU A 4 -2.39 -2.62 17.99
CA GLU A 4 -1.40 -1.56 18.16
C GLU A 4 -0.67 -1.23 16.86
N ILE A 5 -0.24 -2.24 16.10
CA ILE A 5 0.36 -2.07 14.77
C ILE A 5 -0.62 -1.33 13.84
N ALA A 6 -1.90 -1.75 13.82
CA ALA A 6 -2.91 -1.10 13.00
C ALA A 6 -3.16 0.37 13.39
N MET A 7 -3.15 0.67 14.69
CA MET A 7 -3.26 2.05 15.19
C MET A 7 -2.07 2.90 14.75
N HIS A 8 -0.84 2.42 14.90
CA HIS A 8 0.34 3.14 14.44
C HIS A 8 0.33 3.34 12.91
N LEU A 9 -0.13 2.35 12.14
CA LEU A 9 -0.29 2.49 10.69
C LEU A 9 -1.39 3.51 10.33
N GLU A 10 -2.51 3.54 11.05
CA GLU A 10 -3.58 4.53 10.84
C GLU A 10 -3.09 5.96 11.16
N GLU A 11 -2.35 6.14 12.25
CA GLU A 11 -1.71 7.41 12.60
C GLU A 11 -0.69 7.83 11.54
N MET A 12 0.20 6.91 11.15
CA MET A 12 1.20 7.14 10.11
C MET A 12 0.54 7.58 8.80
N THR A 13 -0.49 6.84 8.36
CA THR A 13 -1.18 7.10 7.08
C THR A 13 -1.97 8.41 7.07
N SER A 14 -2.24 8.98 8.24
CA SER A 14 -2.87 10.30 8.41
C SER A 14 -1.87 11.46 8.42
N SER A 15 -0.57 11.18 8.34
CA SER A 15 0.48 12.20 8.38
C SER A 15 0.77 12.81 7.01
N LYS A 16 1.15 14.10 6.97
CA LYS A 16 1.64 14.77 5.75
C LYS A 16 2.89 14.10 5.16
N GLY A 17 3.72 13.50 6.02
CA GLY A 17 4.88 12.74 5.58
C GLY A 17 4.48 11.52 4.76
N TRP A 18 3.42 10.82 5.20
CA TRP A 18 2.86 9.71 4.42
C TRP A 18 2.23 10.17 3.11
N GLU A 19 1.51 11.29 3.09
CA GLU A 19 0.97 11.85 1.83
C GLU A 19 2.08 12.08 0.80
N TYR A 20 3.22 12.63 1.23
CA TYR A 20 4.40 12.80 0.37
C TYR A 20 4.94 11.46 -0.13
N VAL A 21 5.16 10.49 0.76
CA VAL A 21 5.68 9.17 0.42
C VAL A 21 4.73 8.44 -0.54
N LYS A 22 3.43 8.47 -0.26
CA LYS A 22 2.38 7.90 -1.12
C LYS A 22 2.39 8.56 -2.50
N GLY A 23 2.46 9.89 -2.57
CA GLY A 23 2.55 10.61 -3.84
C GLY A 23 3.80 10.23 -4.66
N VAL A 24 4.95 10.05 -4.01
CA VAL A 24 6.17 9.56 -4.68
C VAL A 24 5.97 8.15 -5.23
N MET A 25 5.35 7.24 -4.47
CA MET A 25 5.06 5.88 -4.92
C MET A 25 4.06 5.88 -6.10
N GLU A 26 2.96 6.63 -6.00
CA GLU A 26 1.97 6.73 -7.07
C GLU A 26 2.55 7.35 -8.35
N ASN A 27 3.44 8.33 -8.23
CA ASN A 27 4.15 8.89 -9.38
C ASN A 27 5.07 7.86 -10.04
N LYS A 28 5.84 7.09 -9.25
CA LYS A 28 6.66 5.99 -9.76
C LYS A 28 5.82 4.91 -10.46
N LYS A 29 4.67 4.54 -9.89
CA LYS A 29 3.73 3.60 -10.52
C LYS A 29 3.20 4.16 -11.84
N THR A 30 2.79 5.42 -11.86
CA THR A 30 2.29 6.11 -13.06
C THR A 30 3.36 6.16 -14.15
N GLN A 31 4.60 6.45 -13.78
CA GLN A 31 5.73 6.43 -14.72
C GLN A 31 5.95 5.04 -15.30
N ALA A 32 5.99 4.00 -14.47
CA ALA A 32 6.16 2.62 -14.95
C ALA A 32 5.02 2.19 -15.91
N LEU A 33 3.77 2.56 -15.61
CA LEU A 33 2.62 2.33 -16.49
C LEU A 33 2.73 3.08 -17.82
N ARG A 34 3.21 4.32 -17.80
CA ARG A 34 3.48 5.10 -19.03
C ARG A 34 4.59 4.46 -19.85
N GLU A 35 5.68 4.02 -19.21
CA GLU A 35 6.77 3.35 -19.91
C GLU A 35 6.30 2.06 -20.57
N LEU A 36 5.48 1.25 -19.89
CA LEU A 36 4.88 0.02 -20.45
C LEU A 36 3.99 0.27 -21.68
N THR A 37 3.29 1.40 -21.73
CA THR A 37 2.34 1.70 -22.81
C THR A 37 2.95 2.48 -23.97
N SER A 38 4.03 3.24 -23.74
CA SER A 38 4.62 4.14 -24.74
C SER A 38 5.95 3.65 -25.33
N LYS A 39 6.70 2.80 -24.64
CA LYS A 39 8.01 2.33 -25.11
C LYS A 39 7.85 1.13 -26.04
N LYS A 40 8.59 1.12 -27.15
CA LYS A 40 8.81 -0.11 -27.92
C LYS A 40 9.91 -0.93 -27.23
N PHE A 41 9.51 -1.95 -26.48
CA PHE A 41 10.45 -2.86 -25.83
C PHE A 41 11.06 -3.82 -26.85
N VAL A 42 12.36 -4.07 -26.70
CA VAL A 42 13.11 -5.09 -27.45
C VAL A 42 13.60 -6.23 -26.56
N ASP A 43 13.43 -6.08 -25.24
CA ASP A 43 13.81 -7.05 -24.22
C ASP A 43 12.63 -7.26 -23.24
N LEU A 44 12.25 -8.52 -23.03
CA LEU A 44 11.22 -8.91 -22.08
C LEU A 44 11.63 -8.64 -20.62
N THR A 45 12.93 -8.58 -20.32
CA THR A 45 13.44 -8.27 -18.99
C THR A 45 13.09 -6.84 -18.58
N GLU A 46 13.11 -5.90 -19.53
CA GLU A 46 12.68 -4.52 -19.29
C GLU A 46 11.18 -4.43 -18.96
N VAL A 47 10.35 -5.20 -19.68
CA VAL A 47 8.90 -5.26 -19.43
C VAL A 47 8.64 -5.82 -18.03
N LYS A 48 9.29 -6.92 -17.66
CA LYS A 48 9.19 -7.53 -16.33
C LYS A 48 9.62 -6.56 -15.24
N ALA A 49 10.70 -5.81 -15.44
CA ALA A 49 11.16 -4.83 -14.46
C ALA A 49 10.11 -3.75 -14.17
N GLN A 50 9.40 -3.25 -15.18
CA GLN A 50 8.32 -2.29 -14.98
C GLN A 50 7.09 -2.91 -14.30
N GLN A 51 6.73 -4.13 -14.69
CA GLN A 51 5.66 -4.88 -14.03
C GLN A 51 5.96 -5.10 -12.55
N THR A 52 7.18 -5.53 -12.21
CA THR A 52 7.61 -5.71 -10.82
C THR A 52 7.53 -4.41 -10.02
N ARG A 53 7.96 -3.27 -10.59
CA ARG A 53 7.84 -1.96 -9.92
C ARG A 53 6.38 -1.62 -9.58
N ILE A 54 5.46 -1.88 -10.50
CA ILE A 54 4.02 -1.67 -10.29
C ILE A 54 3.50 -2.59 -9.18
N SER A 55 3.80 -3.89 -9.29
CA SER A 55 3.34 -4.89 -8.33
C SER A 55 3.80 -4.62 -6.91
N VAL A 56 5.09 -4.27 -6.71
CA VAL A 56 5.63 -3.98 -5.38
C VAL A 56 4.93 -2.78 -4.73
N ILE A 57 4.62 -1.74 -5.51
CA ILE A 57 3.90 -0.56 -4.97
C ILE A 57 2.48 -0.95 -4.55
N ASP A 58 1.79 -1.74 -5.38
CA ASP A 58 0.42 -2.19 -5.08
C ASP A 58 0.38 -3.14 -3.88
N GLU A 59 1.37 -4.03 -3.75
CA GLU A 59 1.52 -4.94 -2.62
C GLU A 59 1.73 -4.16 -1.31
N ILE A 60 2.68 -3.22 -1.26
CA ILE A 60 2.94 -2.41 -0.06
C ILE A 60 1.71 -1.63 0.37
N LEU A 61 1.04 -0.95 -0.57
CA LEU A 61 -0.17 -0.17 -0.26
C LEU A 61 -1.33 -1.07 0.16
N GLY A 62 -1.47 -2.24 -0.47
CA GLY A 62 -2.45 -3.25 -0.13
C GLY A 62 -2.24 -3.80 1.29
N ASP A 63 -1.01 -4.16 1.62
CA ASP A 63 -0.64 -4.72 2.92
C ASP A 63 -0.90 -3.73 4.06
N ILE A 64 -0.52 -2.46 3.88
CA ILE A 64 -0.78 -1.42 4.89
C ILE A 64 -2.28 -1.28 5.14
N ASN A 65 -3.09 -1.19 4.08
CA ASN A 65 -4.55 -1.12 4.21
C ASN A 65 -5.13 -2.38 4.86
N HIS A 66 -4.62 -3.55 4.50
CA HIS A 66 -5.07 -4.82 5.08
C HIS A 66 -4.79 -4.88 6.59
N GLN A 67 -3.61 -4.47 7.04
CA GLN A 67 -3.27 -4.44 8.47
C GLN A 67 -4.15 -3.45 9.24
N ILE A 68 -4.39 -2.25 8.68
CA ILE A 68 -5.30 -1.25 9.28
C ILE A 68 -6.71 -1.84 9.46
N ASN A 69 -7.27 -2.42 8.39
CA ASN A 69 -8.62 -2.98 8.42
C ASN A 69 -8.73 -4.17 9.39
N THR A 70 -7.74 -5.05 9.40
CA THR A 70 -7.68 -6.19 10.33
C THR A 70 -7.68 -5.70 11.79
N GLY A 71 -6.90 -4.66 12.11
CA GLY A 71 -6.89 -4.10 13.46
C GLY A 71 -8.22 -3.45 13.85
N LYS A 72 -8.90 -2.76 12.92
CA LYS A 72 -10.24 -2.19 13.14
C LYS A 72 -11.27 -3.26 13.46
N GLU A 73 -11.27 -4.36 12.71
CA GLU A 73 -12.17 -5.49 12.96
C GLU A 73 -11.90 -6.14 14.32
N LEU A 74 -10.64 -6.34 14.70
CA LEU A 74 -10.27 -6.89 16.00
C LEU A 74 -10.69 -5.99 17.16
N LYS A 75 -10.50 -4.67 17.02
CA LYS A 75 -10.93 -3.69 18.02
C LYS A 75 -12.46 -3.70 18.19
N LYS A 76 -13.19 -3.80 17.09
CA LYS A 76 -14.67 -3.90 17.11
C LYS A 76 -15.13 -5.15 17.87
N LYS A 77 -14.57 -6.32 17.56
CA LYS A 77 -14.91 -7.58 18.25
C LYS A 77 -14.68 -7.48 19.76
N LEU A 78 -13.54 -6.92 20.20
CA LEU A 78 -13.27 -6.72 21.62
C LEU A 78 -14.29 -5.79 22.29
N SER A 79 -14.71 -4.72 21.62
CA SER A 79 -15.72 -3.82 22.19
C SER A 79 -17.11 -4.47 22.30
N GLU A 80 -17.44 -5.36 21.38
CA GLU A 80 -18.70 -6.13 21.40
C GLU A 80 -18.67 -7.22 22.48
N GLU A 81 -17.52 -7.86 22.71
CA GLU A 81 -17.32 -8.84 23.79
C GLU A 81 -17.35 -8.20 25.19
N GLN A 82 -16.90 -6.95 25.34
CA GLN A 82 -16.95 -6.21 26.61
C GLN A 82 -18.32 -5.61 26.95
N SER A 83 -19.22 -5.55 25.95
CA SER A 83 -20.57 -5.00 26.11
C SER A 83 -21.64 -6.07 26.36
N ASN A 84 -21.23 -7.36 26.39
CA ASN A 84 -22.05 -8.53 26.72
C ASN A 84 -21.61 -9.14 28.05
#